data_AF-A0A1S3BNN2-F1
#
_entry.id   AF-A0A1S3BNN2-F1
#
_cell.length_a   1.000
_cell.length_b   1.000
_cell.length_c   1.000
_cell.angle_alpha   90.00
_cell.angle_beta   90.00
_cell.angle_gamma   90.00
#
_symmetry.space_group_name_H-M   'P 1'
#
loop_
_entity.id
_entity.type
_entity.pdbx_description
1 polymer ?
#
loop_
_entity_poly.entity_id
_entity_poly.type
_entity_poly.pdbx_seq_one_letter_code
_entity_poly.pdbx_strand_id
1 'polypeptide(L)'
;MAGGGMIRQLLRKFSSQSSTPPLNSSLISKNQEAGFAGMNSFRRLALLGAGVTGFFSFATLASADEAEHGLECPNYPWPHQGILSSYDHASIRRGHQVYQQVCASCHSMSLISYRDLVGVAYTEEETKAMAAEIEVVDGPNDEGEMFTRPGKLSDRFPQPYANEQAARFANGGAYPPDLSLITKARHNGQNYVFALLTGYRDPPAGVSIREGLHYNPYFPGGAIAMPKMLNDGAVEYEDGTPATEAQMGKDIVSFLSWAAEPEMEERKLMGFKWIFVLSLALLQAAYYRRLKWSVLKSRKLVLDVVN
;
A
#
# COMPACT_ATOMS: atom_id res chain seq x y z
N MET A 1 -14.57 -49.16 -42.77
CA MET A 1 -15.25 -47.87 -42.51
C MET A 1 -14.27 -47.03 -41.70
N ALA A 2 -13.39 -46.27 -42.37
CA ALA A 2 -13.63 -44.90 -42.85
C ALA A 2 -13.77 -43.92 -41.68
N GLY A 3 -12.78 -43.02 -41.50
CA GLY A 3 -12.85 -41.96 -40.49
C GLY A 3 -11.51 -41.42 -39.96
N GLY A 4 -10.40 -41.57 -40.69
CA GLY A 4 -9.17 -40.83 -40.41
C GLY A 4 -9.10 -39.59 -41.28
N GLY A 5 -9.13 -38.40 -40.66
CA GLY A 5 -8.82 -37.15 -41.36
C GLY A 5 -9.78 -36.00 -41.06
N MET A 6 -9.65 -35.36 -39.89
CA MET A 6 -10.17 -33.99 -39.71
C MET A 6 -9.56 -33.21 -38.52
N ILE A 7 -8.25 -33.32 -38.27
CA ILE A 7 -7.56 -32.52 -37.22
C ILE A 7 -6.22 -31.92 -37.73
N ARG A 8 -6.13 -31.55 -39.01
CA ARG A 8 -4.93 -30.88 -39.59
C ARG A 8 -5.21 -29.63 -40.43
N GLN A 9 -6.35 -28.96 -40.22
CA GLN A 9 -6.71 -27.76 -41.00
C GLN A 9 -7.22 -26.56 -40.18
N LEU A 10 -6.95 -26.51 -38.87
CA LEU A 10 -7.35 -25.38 -38.01
C LEU A 10 -6.18 -24.73 -37.25
N LEU A 11 -4.99 -24.70 -37.87
CA LEU A 11 -3.80 -23.98 -37.37
C LEU A 11 -3.09 -23.17 -38.47
N ARG A 12 -3.85 -22.63 -39.44
CA ARG A 12 -3.33 -21.72 -40.47
C ARG A 12 -4.36 -20.64 -40.80
N LYS A 13 -4.76 -19.84 -39.81
CA LYS A 13 -5.51 -18.60 -40.08
C LYS A 13 -5.57 -17.65 -38.87
N PHE A 14 -4.42 -17.36 -38.26
CA PHE A 14 -4.20 -16.13 -37.48
C PHE A 14 -2.70 -15.84 -37.47
N SER A 15 -2.23 -15.34 -38.61
CA SER A 15 -0.96 -14.62 -38.73
C SER A 15 -1.30 -13.31 -39.43
N SER A 16 -2.00 -12.43 -38.71
CA SER A 16 -2.19 -11.05 -39.12
C SER A 16 -0.90 -10.29 -38.87
N GLN A 17 -0.21 -10.02 -39.98
CA GLN A 17 0.61 -8.85 -40.29
C GLN A 17 0.88 -7.86 -39.13
N SER A 18 2.14 -7.80 -38.69
CA SER A 18 2.77 -6.58 -38.18
C SER A 18 4.20 -6.48 -38.72
N SER A 19 4.32 -6.13 -40.00
CA SER A 19 5.61 -5.79 -40.62
C SER A 19 5.82 -4.27 -40.56
N THR A 20 6.73 -3.85 -39.71
CA THR A 20 7.35 -2.52 -39.71
C THR A 20 8.13 -2.31 -41.02
N PRO A 21 8.10 -1.10 -41.63
CA PRO A 21 8.73 -0.88 -42.93
C PRO A 21 10.24 -0.62 -42.78
N PRO A 22 11.10 -1.21 -43.64
CA PRO A 22 12.48 -0.78 -43.77
C PRO A 22 12.56 0.37 -44.79
N LEU A 23 12.99 1.54 -44.33
CA LEU A 23 13.38 2.65 -45.19
C LEU A 23 14.74 2.32 -45.83
N ASN A 24 14.70 1.94 -47.12
CA ASN A 24 15.88 1.86 -47.97
C ASN A 24 16.45 3.26 -48.19
N SER A 25 17.69 3.44 -47.75
CA SER A 25 18.53 4.58 -48.11
C SER A 25 18.95 4.47 -49.57
N SER A 26 18.75 5.57 -50.29
CA SER A 26 19.23 5.78 -51.65
C SER A 26 20.75 5.94 -51.67
N LEU A 27 21.45 5.06 -52.40
CA LEU A 27 22.80 5.30 -52.86
C LEU A 27 22.75 6.06 -54.19
N ILE A 28 22.90 7.39 -54.12
CA ILE A 28 23.44 8.17 -55.23
C ILE A 28 24.95 8.30 -54.97
N SER A 29 25.75 7.63 -55.80
CA SER A 29 27.16 7.95 -55.97
C SER A 29 27.31 8.67 -57.30
N LYS A 30 27.68 9.95 -57.24
CA LYS A 30 28.65 10.54 -58.18
C LYS A 30 29.15 11.88 -57.66
N ASN A 31 30.48 11.96 -57.53
CA ASN A 31 31.39 13.08 -57.74
C ASN A 31 31.00 14.44 -57.12
N GLN A 32 31.89 15.19 -56.46
CA GLN A 32 33.26 15.50 -56.90
C GLN A 32 33.97 16.26 -55.77
N GLU A 33 35.29 16.21 -55.81
CA GLU A 33 36.23 16.94 -54.96
C GLU A 33 35.91 18.43 -54.82
N ALA A 34 35.93 18.94 -53.58
CA ALA A 34 36.42 20.29 -53.29
C ALA A 34 36.80 20.34 -51.80
N GLY A 35 38.07 20.66 -51.54
CA GLY A 35 38.63 20.64 -50.20
C GLY A 35 38.02 21.66 -49.25
N PHE A 36 38.05 21.33 -47.96
CA PHE A 36 38.29 22.32 -46.92
C PHE A 36 38.84 21.62 -45.68
N ALA A 37 40.08 21.95 -45.33
CA ALA A 37 40.68 21.59 -44.05
C ALA A 37 39.89 22.29 -42.92
N GLY A 38 38.98 21.56 -42.27
CA GLY A 38 38.16 22.13 -41.18
C GLY A 38 37.21 21.17 -40.45
N MET A 39 37.19 19.87 -40.79
CA MET A 39 36.09 18.96 -40.42
C MET A 39 36.21 18.30 -39.03
N ASN A 40 37.33 18.46 -38.30
CA ASN A 40 37.52 17.80 -37.01
C ASN A 40 36.89 18.55 -35.82
N SER A 41 36.64 19.86 -35.96
CA SER A 41 36.03 20.67 -34.88
C SER A 41 34.50 20.50 -34.85
N PHE A 42 33.85 20.46 -36.01
CA PHE A 42 32.38 20.34 -36.11
C PHE A 42 31.86 18.95 -35.70
N ARG A 43 32.60 17.87 -35.98
CA ARG A 43 32.25 16.52 -35.51
C ARG A 43 32.32 16.38 -33.98
N ARG A 44 33.31 17.03 -33.34
CA ARG A 44 33.45 17.06 -31.88
C ARG A 44 32.34 17.89 -31.23
N LEU A 45 31.94 19.01 -31.85
CA LEU A 45 30.86 19.85 -31.37
C LEU A 45 29.48 19.17 -31.50
N ALA A 46 29.25 18.39 -32.56
CA ALA A 46 28.01 17.62 -32.74
C ALA A 46 27.90 16.43 -31.78
N LEU A 47 29.02 15.73 -31.50
CA LEU A 47 29.07 14.66 -30.49
C LEU A 47 28.92 15.19 -29.06
N LEU A 48 29.50 16.36 -28.76
CA LEU A 48 29.29 17.05 -27.48
C LEU A 48 27.86 17.58 -27.35
N GLY A 49 27.30 18.16 -28.41
CA GLY A 49 25.92 18.64 -28.45
C GLY A 49 24.91 17.52 -28.22
N ALA A 50 25.04 16.40 -28.93
CA ALA A 50 24.19 15.22 -28.77
C ALA A 50 24.35 14.56 -27.38
N GLY A 51 25.58 14.52 -26.85
CA GLY A 51 25.85 14.01 -25.51
C GLY A 51 25.24 14.88 -24.42
N VAL A 52 25.35 16.21 -24.54
CA VAL A 52 24.77 17.16 -23.58
C VAL A 52 23.24 17.14 -23.65
N THR A 53 22.63 17.20 -24.85
CA THR A 53 21.16 17.11 -24.96
C THR A 53 20.61 15.76 -24.52
N GLY A 54 21.30 14.65 -24.87
CA GLY A 54 20.90 13.31 -24.43
C GLY A 54 21.01 13.13 -22.92
N PHE A 55 22.06 13.66 -22.30
CA PHE A 55 22.24 13.59 -20.85
C PHE A 55 21.21 14.45 -20.11
N PHE A 56 20.91 15.67 -20.59
CA PHE A 56 19.86 16.51 -20.00
C PHE A 56 18.47 15.88 -20.14
N SER A 57 18.12 15.33 -21.30
CA SER A 57 16.84 14.65 -21.49
C SER A 57 16.71 13.40 -20.62
N PHE A 58 17.77 12.61 -20.45
CA PHE A 58 17.75 11.43 -19.57
C PHE A 58 17.63 11.80 -18.09
N ALA A 59 18.34 12.83 -17.63
CA ALA A 59 18.25 13.31 -16.25
C ALA A 59 16.86 13.84 -15.89
N THR A 60 16.20 14.56 -16.81
CA THR A 60 14.82 15.03 -16.59
C THR A 60 13.81 13.89 -16.54
N LEU A 61 14.00 12.86 -17.36
CA LEU A 61 13.12 11.68 -17.36
C LEU A 61 13.29 10.87 -16.07
N ALA A 62 14.52 10.66 -15.59
CA ALA A 62 14.78 9.95 -14.34
C ALA A 62 14.18 10.69 -13.12
N SER A 63 14.35 12.02 -13.05
CA SER A 63 13.78 12.80 -11.94
C SER A 63 12.25 12.84 -11.95
N ALA A 64 11.62 12.84 -13.13
CA ALA A 64 10.17 12.76 -13.22
C ALA A 64 9.65 11.38 -12.81
N ASP A 65 10.37 10.31 -13.17
CA ASP A 65 10.00 8.94 -12.80
C ASP A 65 10.12 8.68 -11.29
N GLU A 66 11.16 9.21 -10.64
CA GLU A 66 11.32 9.19 -9.18
C GLU A 66 10.17 9.91 -8.47
N ALA A 67 9.73 11.05 -8.99
CA ALA A 67 8.62 11.80 -8.43
C ALA A 67 7.28 11.08 -8.60
N GLU A 68 7.02 10.45 -9.74
CA GLU A 68 5.80 9.68 -10.02
C GLU A 68 5.67 8.47 -9.08
N HIS A 69 6.76 7.73 -8.84
CA HIS A 69 6.76 6.59 -7.92
C HIS A 69 6.65 7.02 -6.45
N GLY A 70 7.19 8.19 -6.11
CA GLY A 70 7.36 8.64 -4.73
C GLY A 70 8.59 7.98 -4.07
N LEU A 71 9.14 8.66 -3.07
CA LEU A 71 10.27 8.17 -2.30
C LEU A 71 9.89 6.91 -1.52
N GLU A 72 10.74 5.87 -1.56
CA GLU A 72 10.54 4.68 -0.74
C GLU A 72 10.61 5.03 0.76
N CYS A 73 9.63 4.53 1.52
CA CYS A 73 9.63 4.71 2.97
C CYS A 73 10.55 3.69 3.65
N PRO A 74 11.29 4.11 4.70
CA PRO A 74 12.18 3.21 5.44
C PRO A 74 11.36 2.21 6.27
N ASN A 75 12.01 1.13 6.68
CA ASN A 75 11.40 0.12 7.55
C ASN A 75 11.56 0.53 9.02
N TYR A 76 10.46 0.94 9.65
CA TYR A 76 10.45 1.29 11.07
C TYR A 76 10.27 0.05 11.95
N PRO A 77 10.93 -0.04 13.12
CA PRO A 77 10.83 -1.18 14.04
C PRO A 77 9.54 -1.09 14.87
N TRP A 78 8.40 -1.45 14.27
CA TRP A 78 7.11 -1.41 14.97
C TRP A 78 7.06 -2.40 16.13
N PRO A 79 6.37 -2.09 17.25
CA PRO A 79 6.31 -2.98 18.41
C PRO A 79 5.66 -4.34 18.08
N HIS A 80 4.66 -4.35 17.20
CA HIS A 80 4.00 -5.55 16.67
C HIS A 80 4.76 -6.22 15.51
N GLN A 81 5.97 -5.76 15.16
CA GLN A 81 6.81 -6.40 14.16
C GLN A 81 7.50 -7.62 14.76
N GLY A 82 7.08 -8.81 14.34
CA GLY A 82 7.64 -10.09 14.82
C GLY A 82 6.61 -11.21 14.81
N ILE A 83 7.08 -12.46 14.95
CA ILE A 83 6.22 -13.65 14.93
C ILE A 83 5.41 -13.85 16.22
N LEU A 84 5.88 -13.29 17.35
CA LEU A 84 5.28 -13.42 18.68
C LEU A 84 5.07 -12.06 19.36
N SER A 85 5.12 -10.97 18.58
CA SER A 85 4.83 -9.62 19.06
C SER A 85 3.35 -9.27 18.84
N SER A 86 2.71 -8.67 19.84
CA SER A 86 1.32 -8.19 19.82
C SER A 86 1.27 -6.68 19.54
N TYR A 87 0.06 -6.12 19.44
CA TYR A 87 -0.09 -4.67 19.42
C TYR A 87 0.24 -4.06 20.78
N ASP A 88 0.66 -2.79 20.77
CA ASP A 88 0.70 -1.94 21.95
C ASP A 88 -0.68 -1.29 22.12
N HIS A 89 -1.51 -1.85 22.99
CA HIS A 89 -2.89 -1.40 23.20
C HIS A 89 -2.98 0.03 23.75
N ALA A 90 -1.97 0.50 24.49
CA ALA A 90 -1.92 1.90 24.91
C ALA A 90 -1.64 2.82 23.71
N SER A 91 -0.80 2.39 22.76
CA SER A 91 -0.60 3.09 21.48
C SER A 91 -1.87 3.06 20.60
N ILE A 92 -2.64 1.98 20.59
CA ILE A 92 -3.95 1.92 19.91
C ILE A 92 -4.92 2.94 20.52
N ARG A 93 -5.03 3.00 21.85
CA ARG A 93 -5.91 3.96 22.55
C ARG A 93 -5.57 5.40 22.20
N ARG A 94 -4.29 5.77 22.32
CA ARG A 94 -3.79 7.10 21.91
C ARG A 94 -4.00 7.37 20.41
N GLY A 95 -3.83 6.36 19.57
CA GLY A 95 -4.04 6.48 18.13
C GLY A 95 -5.49 6.72 17.76
N HIS A 96 -6.42 6.06 18.45
CA HIS A 96 -7.85 6.31 18.31
C HIS A 96 -8.21 7.75 18.73
N GLN A 97 -7.61 8.25 19.82
CA GLN A 97 -7.77 9.66 20.23
C GLN A 97 -7.31 10.63 19.13
N VAL A 98 -6.13 10.40 18.52
CA VAL A 98 -5.64 11.20 17.38
C VAL A 98 -6.61 11.12 16.19
N TYR A 99 -7.14 9.93 15.88
CA TYR A 99 -8.13 9.76 14.82
C TYR A 99 -9.36 10.64 15.09
N GLN A 100 -9.93 10.54 16.28
CA GLN A 100 -11.16 11.25 16.64
C GLN A 100 -10.99 12.77 16.61
N GLN A 101 -9.83 13.28 17.08
CA GLN A 101 -9.59 14.71 17.22
C GLN A 101 -9.06 15.38 15.94
N VAL A 102 -8.37 14.64 15.07
CA VAL A 102 -7.67 15.21 13.90
C VAL A 102 -8.19 14.67 12.57
N CYS A 103 -8.47 13.37 12.48
CA CYS A 103 -8.74 12.70 11.21
C CYS A 103 -10.24 12.56 10.91
N ALA A 104 -11.07 12.36 11.94
CA ALA A 104 -12.48 12.02 11.81
C ALA A 104 -13.33 13.12 11.16
N SER A 105 -12.83 14.35 11.09
CA SER A 105 -13.48 15.47 10.39
C SER A 105 -13.45 15.33 8.86
N CYS A 106 -12.50 14.56 8.31
CA CYS A 106 -12.29 14.45 6.88
C CYS A 106 -12.28 13.00 6.38
N HIS A 107 -11.79 12.08 7.20
CA HIS A 107 -11.68 10.67 6.86
C HIS A 107 -12.77 9.84 7.53
N SER A 108 -13.43 8.99 6.74
CA SER A 108 -14.29 7.95 7.29
C SER A 108 -13.48 6.74 7.76
N MET A 109 -14.06 5.97 8.66
CA MET A 109 -13.61 4.62 9.00
C MET A 109 -14.84 3.73 9.13
N SER A 110 -15.45 3.49 7.98
CA SER A 110 -16.78 2.92 7.89
C SER A 110 -16.86 1.45 8.30
N LEU A 111 -15.74 0.72 8.37
CA LEU A 111 -15.74 -0.71 8.71
C LEU A 111 -15.58 -1.02 10.21
N ILE A 112 -15.31 0.00 11.03
CA ILE A 112 -15.14 -0.16 12.48
C ILE A 112 -16.42 0.27 13.22
N SER A 113 -16.85 -0.57 14.15
CA SER A 113 -17.92 -0.27 15.09
C SER A 113 -17.36 0.05 16.47
N TYR A 114 -18.11 0.82 17.27
CA TYR A 114 -17.71 1.12 18.65
C TYR A 114 -17.45 -0.14 19.46
N ARG A 115 -18.26 -1.19 19.31
CA ARG A 115 -18.08 -2.49 19.97
C ARG A 115 -16.72 -3.15 19.69
N ASP A 116 -16.06 -2.83 18.59
CA ASP A 116 -14.75 -3.41 18.25
C ASP A 116 -13.64 -2.84 19.14
N LEU A 117 -13.85 -1.67 19.75
CA LEU A 117 -12.91 -1.04 20.69
C LEU A 117 -12.91 -1.68 22.09
N VAL A 118 -14.01 -2.35 22.46
CA VAL A 118 -14.22 -2.92 23.80
C VAL A 118 -13.25 -4.07 24.03
N GLY A 119 -12.50 -4.00 25.12
CA GLY A 119 -11.49 -5.01 25.47
C GLY A 119 -10.22 -4.95 24.60
N VAL A 120 -10.13 -3.98 23.70
CA VAL A 120 -8.91 -3.66 22.94
C VAL A 120 -8.27 -2.41 23.52
N ALA A 121 -8.94 -1.26 23.44
CA ALA A 121 -8.38 0.02 23.87
C ALA A 121 -9.19 0.68 25.00
N TYR A 122 -10.47 0.31 25.12
CA TYR A 122 -11.41 0.92 26.05
C TYR A 122 -12.23 -0.15 26.79
N THR A 123 -12.78 0.22 27.94
CA THR A 123 -13.81 -0.58 28.61
C THR A 123 -15.16 -0.45 27.90
N GLU A 124 -16.11 -1.31 28.24
CA GLU A 124 -17.46 -1.24 27.68
C GLU A 124 -18.15 0.08 28.06
N GLU A 125 -17.98 0.53 29.30
CA GLU A 125 -18.57 1.76 29.82
C GLU A 125 -17.99 3.01 29.15
N GLU A 126 -16.67 3.07 28.98
CA GLU A 126 -15.99 4.16 28.27
C GLU A 126 -16.48 4.24 26.82
N THR A 127 -16.52 3.10 26.14
CA THR A 127 -16.93 3.02 24.74
C THR A 127 -18.41 3.37 24.57
N LYS A 128 -19.25 2.98 25.53
CA LYS A 128 -20.68 3.30 25.52
C LYS A 128 -20.92 4.80 25.76
N ALA A 129 -20.14 5.42 26.66
CA ALA A 129 -20.19 6.86 26.87
C ALA A 129 -19.80 7.60 25.58
N MET A 130 -18.69 7.21 24.95
CA MET A 130 -18.22 7.79 23.69
C MET A 130 -19.21 7.62 22.55
N ALA A 131 -19.83 6.43 22.41
CA ALA A 131 -20.85 6.20 21.39
C ALA A 131 -22.12 7.06 21.64
N ALA A 132 -22.46 7.35 22.90
CA ALA A 132 -23.61 8.17 23.22
C ALA A 132 -23.41 9.67 22.94
N GLU A 133 -22.17 10.13 22.72
CA GLU A 133 -21.86 11.51 22.35
C GLU A 133 -22.27 11.85 20.91
N ILE A 134 -22.42 10.84 20.05
CA ILE A 134 -22.83 11.03 18.66
C ILE A 134 -24.33 10.83 18.48
N GLU A 135 -24.92 11.60 17.56
CA GLU A 135 -26.28 11.37 17.10
C GLU A 135 -26.29 10.48 15.86
N VAL A 136 -27.15 9.46 15.86
CA VAL A 136 -27.32 8.51 14.77
C VAL A 136 -28.77 8.54 14.31
N VAL A 137 -28.98 8.70 13.01
CA VAL A 137 -30.30 8.61 12.38
C VAL A 137 -30.74 7.13 12.35
N ASP A 138 -31.94 6.85 12.84
CA ASP A 138 -32.56 5.52 12.92
C ASP A 138 -34.04 5.61 12.49
N GLY A 139 -34.70 4.46 12.35
CA GLY A 139 -36.12 4.37 12.00
C GLY A 139 -36.40 3.58 10.71
N PRO A 140 -37.62 3.67 10.17
CA PRO A 140 -38.71 4.57 10.59
C PRO A 140 -39.38 4.19 11.93
N ASN A 141 -40.02 5.16 12.58
CA ASN A 141 -40.89 4.97 13.75
C ASN A 141 -42.33 4.55 13.36
N ASP A 142 -43.24 4.44 14.33
CA ASP A 142 -44.64 4.05 14.11
C ASP A 142 -45.44 5.03 13.23
N GLU A 143 -44.95 6.26 13.07
CA GLU A 143 -45.52 7.30 12.20
C GLU A 143 -44.89 7.30 10.78
N GLY A 144 -43.91 6.43 10.54
CA GLY A 144 -43.18 6.34 9.26
C GLY A 144 -42.04 7.35 9.12
N GLU A 145 -41.67 8.06 10.19
CA GLU A 145 -40.63 9.09 10.18
C GLU A 145 -39.28 8.57 10.69
N MET A 146 -38.19 9.06 10.09
CA MET A 146 -36.83 8.83 10.60
C MET A 146 -36.56 9.74 11.80
N PHE A 147 -35.89 9.22 12.83
CA PHE A 147 -35.58 9.98 14.04
C PHE A 147 -34.09 9.89 14.37
N THR A 148 -33.59 10.78 15.23
CA THR A 148 -32.22 10.72 15.76
C THR A 148 -32.22 10.13 17.17
N ARG A 149 -31.18 9.35 17.47
CA ARG A 149 -30.94 8.80 18.81
C ARG A 149 -29.46 8.90 19.17
N PRO A 150 -29.12 8.86 20.47
CA PRO A 150 -27.73 8.64 20.86
C PRO A 150 -27.21 7.33 20.27
N GLY A 151 -25.92 7.34 19.91
CA GLY A 151 -25.24 6.17 19.40
C GLY A 151 -25.16 5.04 20.45
N LYS A 152 -25.02 3.81 19.94
CA LYS A 152 -24.85 2.59 20.74
C LYS A 152 -23.62 1.83 20.26
N LEU A 153 -23.15 0.88 21.07
CA LEU A 153 -21.94 0.09 20.76
C LEU A 153 -21.98 -0.60 19.39
N SER A 154 -23.15 -0.99 18.90
CA SER A 154 -23.26 -1.64 17.59
C SER A 154 -23.20 -0.69 16.39
N ASP A 155 -23.29 0.63 16.62
CA ASP A 155 -23.16 1.61 15.55
C ASP A 155 -21.70 1.69 15.07
N ARG A 156 -21.55 2.07 13.79
CA ARG A 156 -20.26 2.35 13.15
C ARG A 156 -19.80 3.76 13.48
N PHE A 157 -18.52 4.03 13.25
CA PHE A 157 -18.04 5.41 13.30
C PHE A 157 -18.80 6.30 12.30
N PRO A 158 -19.11 7.55 12.69
CA PRO A 158 -19.86 8.46 11.86
C PRO A 158 -19.07 8.81 10.59
N GLN A 159 -19.79 9.05 9.50
CA GLN A 159 -19.16 9.52 8.27
C GLN A 159 -19.09 11.06 8.30
N PRO A 160 -17.94 11.67 7.95
CA PRO A 160 -17.80 13.12 7.93
C PRO A 160 -18.62 13.80 6.83
N TYR A 161 -18.95 13.05 5.77
CA TYR A 161 -19.69 13.54 4.62
C TYR A 161 -20.80 12.56 4.25
N ALA A 162 -21.92 13.07 3.74
CA ALA A 162 -23.06 12.25 3.34
C ALA A 162 -22.79 11.37 2.11
N ASN A 163 -21.86 11.79 1.24
CA ASN A 163 -21.46 11.08 0.03
C ASN A 163 -20.10 11.59 -0.49
N GLU A 164 -19.56 10.90 -1.50
CA GLU A 164 -18.28 11.22 -2.13
C GLU A 164 -18.27 12.62 -2.76
N GLN A 165 -19.37 13.05 -3.40
CA GLN A 165 -19.44 14.36 -4.06
C GLN A 165 -19.35 15.50 -3.03
N ALA A 166 -20.01 15.35 -1.88
CA ALA A 166 -19.90 16.29 -0.77
C ALA A 166 -18.47 16.34 -0.22
N ALA A 167 -17.81 15.19 -0.07
CA ALA A 167 -16.43 15.10 0.36
C ALA A 167 -15.47 15.81 -0.61
N ARG A 168 -15.63 15.57 -1.92
CA ARG A 168 -14.83 16.25 -2.96
C ARG A 168 -15.06 17.74 -2.99
N PHE A 169 -16.31 18.18 -2.88
CA PHE A 169 -16.63 19.61 -2.84
C PHE A 169 -15.96 20.30 -1.65
N ALA A 170 -16.00 19.70 -0.45
CA ALA A 170 -15.38 20.24 0.75
C ALA A 170 -13.83 20.26 0.69
N ASN A 171 -13.21 19.38 -0.10
CA ASN A 171 -11.76 19.19 -0.16
C ASN A 171 -11.15 19.54 -1.54
N GLY A 172 -11.70 20.54 -2.23
CA GLY A 172 -11.10 21.07 -3.46
C GLY A 172 -11.02 20.07 -4.63
N GLY A 173 -11.96 19.13 -4.69
CA GLY A 173 -12.06 18.07 -5.69
C GLY A 173 -11.40 16.74 -5.29
N ALA A 174 -10.56 16.74 -4.25
CA ALA A 174 -9.93 15.53 -3.72
C ALA A 174 -10.90 14.75 -2.82
N TYR A 175 -10.86 13.42 -2.88
CA TYR A 175 -11.65 12.56 -2.01
C TYR A 175 -10.76 11.97 -0.91
N PRO A 176 -10.97 12.31 0.37
CA PRO A 176 -10.29 11.64 1.48
C PRO A 176 -10.65 10.15 1.50
N PRO A 177 -9.69 9.23 1.36
CA PRO A 177 -9.99 7.80 1.38
C PRO A 177 -10.46 7.34 2.76
N ASP A 178 -11.31 6.32 2.79
CA ASP A 178 -11.66 5.61 4.02
C ASP A 178 -10.41 4.95 4.63
N LEU A 179 -10.23 5.11 5.93
CA LEU A 179 -9.03 4.69 6.64
C LEU A 179 -9.11 3.28 7.22
N SER A 180 -10.25 2.58 7.15
CA SER A 180 -10.41 1.26 7.76
C SER A 180 -9.37 0.24 7.29
N LEU A 181 -8.95 0.28 6.03
CA LEU A 181 -7.98 -0.66 5.45
C LEU A 181 -6.74 0.03 4.89
N ILE A 182 -6.48 1.30 5.22
CA ILE A 182 -5.46 2.10 4.53
C ILE A 182 -4.05 1.51 4.63
N THR A 183 -3.73 0.88 5.76
CA THR A 183 -2.44 0.22 6.00
C THR A 183 -2.26 -1.08 5.21
N LYS A 184 -3.34 -1.66 4.64
CA LYS A 184 -3.29 -2.81 3.72
C LYS A 184 -3.52 -2.40 2.27
N ALA A 185 -4.19 -1.28 2.05
CA ALA A 185 -4.50 -0.74 0.73
C ALA A 185 -3.34 0.06 0.10
N ARG A 186 -2.22 0.23 0.82
CA ARG A 186 -1.02 0.92 0.34
C ARG A 186 0.20 0.02 0.48
N HIS A 187 1.10 0.10 -0.50
CA HIS A 187 2.37 -0.61 -0.45
C HIS A 187 3.19 -0.18 0.77
N ASN A 188 3.89 -1.13 1.39
CA ASN A 188 4.62 -0.95 2.65
C ASN A 188 3.77 -0.44 3.85
N GLY A 189 2.44 -0.36 3.68
CA GLY A 189 1.44 -0.18 4.72
C GLY A 189 1.76 0.88 5.78
N GLN A 190 2.01 0.41 7.00
CA GLN A 190 2.28 1.26 8.17
C GLN A 190 3.48 2.18 7.98
N ASN A 191 4.56 1.69 7.35
CA ASN A 191 5.76 2.48 7.07
C ASN A 191 5.43 3.65 6.14
N TYR A 192 4.60 3.39 5.12
CA TYR A 192 4.14 4.41 4.18
C TYR A 192 3.29 5.46 4.90
N VAL A 193 2.30 5.05 5.69
CA VAL A 193 1.41 6.00 6.39
C VAL A 193 2.21 6.86 7.37
N PHE A 194 3.12 6.27 8.15
CA PHE A 194 3.97 7.02 9.07
C PHE A 194 4.89 8.02 8.34
N ALA A 195 5.57 7.57 7.29
CA ALA A 195 6.44 8.42 6.49
C ALA A 195 5.66 9.54 5.78
N LEU A 196 4.45 9.26 5.30
CA LEU A 196 3.57 10.26 4.70
C LEU A 196 3.19 11.34 5.72
N LEU A 197 2.74 10.94 6.91
CA LEU A 197 2.28 11.89 7.94
C LEU A 197 3.40 12.76 8.49
N THR A 198 4.60 12.19 8.68
CA THR A 198 5.77 12.89 9.25
C THR A 198 6.71 13.48 8.20
N GLY A 199 6.41 13.27 6.91
CA GLY A 199 7.31 13.54 5.80
C GLY A 199 7.07 14.87 5.08
N TYR A 200 6.14 15.69 5.53
CA TYR A 200 5.89 17.01 4.93
C TYR A 200 7.13 17.89 5.00
N ARG A 201 7.56 18.38 3.84
CA ARG A 201 8.78 19.18 3.66
C ARG A 201 8.54 20.28 2.64
N ASP A 202 9.44 21.25 2.58
CA ASP A 202 9.46 22.23 1.49
C ASP A 202 9.83 21.57 0.16
N PRO A 203 9.23 22.00 -0.96
CA PRO A 203 9.56 21.47 -2.28
C PRO A 203 11.02 21.76 -2.63
N PRO A 204 11.75 20.81 -3.25
CA PRO A 204 13.11 21.04 -3.69
C PRO A 204 13.16 22.11 -4.79
N ALA A 205 14.34 22.70 -4.98
CA ALA A 205 14.53 23.75 -5.98
C ALA A 205 14.10 23.29 -7.38
N GLY A 206 13.27 24.10 -8.04
CA GLY A 206 12.74 23.81 -9.38
C GLY A 206 11.39 23.07 -9.42
N VAL A 207 10.87 22.61 -8.29
CA VAL A 207 9.53 22.02 -8.19
C VAL A 207 8.52 23.06 -7.73
N SER A 208 7.54 23.37 -8.58
CA SER A 208 6.41 24.24 -8.23
C SER A 208 5.14 23.41 -8.01
N ILE A 209 4.55 23.50 -6.83
CA ILE A 209 3.30 22.84 -6.48
C ILE A 209 2.12 23.73 -6.86
N ARG A 210 1.05 23.14 -7.39
CA ARG A 210 -0.18 23.88 -7.73
C ARG A 210 -0.83 24.42 -6.47
N GLU A 211 -1.54 25.54 -6.59
CA GLU A 211 -2.30 26.12 -5.49
C GLU A 211 -3.30 25.10 -4.91
N GLY A 212 -3.36 25.00 -3.58
CA GLY A 212 -4.20 24.03 -2.86
C GLY A 212 -3.60 22.63 -2.70
N LEU A 213 -2.40 22.36 -3.25
CA LEU A 213 -1.65 21.13 -3.00
C LEU A 213 -0.43 21.41 -2.11
N HIS A 214 0.07 20.37 -1.46
CA HIS A 214 1.21 20.40 -0.55
C HIS A 214 2.28 19.41 -1.00
N TYR A 215 3.55 19.75 -0.81
CA TYR A 215 4.63 18.85 -1.17
C TYR A 215 4.81 17.74 -0.13
N ASN A 216 4.88 16.50 -0.58
CA ASN A 216 5.26 15.37 0.24
C ASN A 216 6.07 14.37 -0.60
N PRO A 217 7.35 14.12 -0.28
CA PRO A 217 8.22 13.27 -1.10
C PRO A 217 7.77 11.81 -1.13
N TYR A 218 7.04 11.32 -0.13
CA TYR A 218 6.56 9.93 -0.09
C TYR A 218 5.27 9.71 -0.86
N PHE A 219 4.54 10.78 -1.17
CA PHE A 219 3.30 10.68 -1.95
C PHE A 219 3.64 10.48 -3.43
N PRO A 220 3.05 9.49 -4.13
CA PRO A 220 3.23 9.33 -5.57
C PRO A 220 2.85 10.61 -6.33
N GLY A 221 3.76 11.14 -7.13
CA GLY A 221 3.64 12.44 -7.82
C GLY A 221 4.09 13.66 -7.01
N GLY A 222 4.50 13.48 -5.74
CA GLY A 222 5.09 14.51 -4.88
C GLY A 222 4.14 15.60 -4.36
N ALA A 223 2.91 15.70 -4.88
CA ALA A 223 1.93 16.72 -4.50
C ALA A 223 0.63 16.08 -3.97
N ILE A 224 0.29 16.37 -2.71
CA ILE A 224 -0.88 15.83 -2.01
C ILE A 224 -1.86 16.95 -1.64
N ALA A 225 -3.17 16.68 -1.72
CA ALA A 225 -4.22 17.65 -1.37
C ALA A 225 -4.40 17.87 0.15
N MET A 226 -3.88 16.95 0.97
CA MET A 226 -3.96 17.02 2.42
C MET A 226 -2.84 17.92 2.97
N PRO A 227 -3.13 18.93 3.79
CA PRO A 227 -2.09 19.69 4.49
C PRO A 227 -1.45 18.86 5.60
N LYS A 228 -0.39 19.39 6.21
CA LYS A 228 0.21 18.77 7.40
C LYS A 228 -0.75 18.86 8.59
N MET A 229 -1.37 17.73 8.93
CA MET A 229 -2.36 17.65 10.01
C MET A 229 -1.73 17.38 11.39
N LEU A 230 -0.59 16.70 11.45
CA LEU A 230 0.11 16.42 12.71
C LEU A 230 1.11 17.53 13.01
N ASN A 231 0.71 18.46 13.89
CA ASN A 231 1.59 19.49 14.45
C ASN A 231 1.91 19.16 15.90
N ASP A 232 3.12 19.48 16.36
CA ASP A 232 3.50 19.26 17.77
C ASP A 232 2.48 19.93 18.71
N GLY A 233 1.95 19.15 19.66
CA GLY A 233 0.95 19.61 20.62
C GLY A 233 -0.47 19.74 20.07
N ALA A 234 -0.80 19.14 18.92
CA ALA A 234 -2.16 19.20 18.36
C ALA A 234 -3.22 18.45 19.20
N VAL A 235 -2.80 17.51 20.04
CA VAL A 235 -3.66 16.68 20.89
C VAL A 235 -3.05 16.63 22.29
N GLU A 236 -3.88 16.64 23.33
CA GLU A 236 -3.44 16.38 24.71
C GLU A 236 -3.81 14.95 25.10
N TYR A 237 -2.80 14.08 25.29
CA TYR A 237 -3.04 12.69 25.63
C TYR A 237 -3.56 12.53 27.06
N GLU A 238 -4.54 11.65 27.24
CA GLU A 238 -5.14 11.37 28.55
C GLU A 238 -4.17 10.75 29.56
N ASP A 239 -3.12 10.08 29.07
CA ASP A 239 -2.08 9.42 29.89
C ASP A 239 -0.86 10.31 30.17
N GLY A 240 -0.88 11.57 29.69
CA GLY A 240 0.20 12.53 29.89
C GLY A 240 1.43 12.30 28.99
N THR A 241 1.35 11.43 27.98
CA THR A 241 2.44 11.28 27.00
C THR A 241 2.65 12.60 26.24
N PRO A 242 3.91 13.02 25.96
CA PRO A 242 4.15 14.20 25.13
C PRO A 242 3.67 13.99 23.67
N ALA A 243 2.73 14.82 23.22
CA ALA A 243 2.13 14.75 21.89
C ALA A 243 3.00 15.41 20.80
N THR A 244 4.17 14.84 20.55
CA THR A 244 5.00 15.22 19.39
C THR A 244 4.43 14.63 18.09
N GLU A 245 4.75 15.23 16.95
CA GLU A 245 4.37 14.78 15.60
C GLU A 245 4.73 13.31 15.39
N ALA A 246 5.96 12.93 15.76
CA ALA A 246 6.42 11.55 15.63
C ALA A 246 5.65 10.59 16.56
N GLN A 247 5.31 11.04 17.77
CA GLN A 247 4.55 10.22 18.71
C GLN A 247 3.11 10.01 18.23
N MET A 248 2.43 11.09 17.82
CA MET A 248 1.10 11.01 17.22
C MET A 248 1.10 10.16 15.95
N GLY A 249 2.11 10.33 15.09
CA GLY A 249 2.29 9.53 13.88
C GLY A 249 2.45 8.05 14.19
N LYS A 250 3.20 7.69 15.24
CA LYS A 250 3.34 6.30 15.69
C LYS A 250 2.00 5.75 16.17
N ASP A 251 1.30 6.49 17.03
CA ASP A 251 0.08 6.01 17.68
C ASP A 251 -1.07 5.87 16.68
N ILE A 252 -1.30 6.85 15.82
CA ILE A 252 -2.33 6.75 14.76
C ILE A 252 -2.05 5.57 13.84
N VAL A 253 -0.79 5.30 13.49
CA VAL A 253 -0.44 4.15 12.64
C VAL A 253 -0.64 2.82 13.35
N SER A 254 -0.34 2.72 14.64
CA SER A 254 -0.69 1.56 15.47
C SER A 254 -2.20 1.32 15.44
N PHE A 255 -3.01 2.36 15.65
CA PHE A 255 -4.48 2.26 15.58
C PHE A 255 -4.98 1.86 14.18
N LEU A 256 -4.50 2.49 13.12
CA LEU A 256 -4.87 2.15 11.73
C LEU A 256 -4.41 0.76 11.31
N SER A 257 -3.34 0.23 11.91
CA SER A 257 -2.94 -1.15 11.69
C SER A 257 -3.87 -2.15 12.35
N TRP A 258 -4.28 -1.87 13.60
CA TRP A 258 -5.27 -2.66 14.30
C TRP A 258 -6.62 -2.62 13.58
N ALA A 259 -7.08 -1.44 13.13
CA ALA A 259 -8.33 -1.30 12.40
C ALA A 259 -8.37 -2.16 11.11
N ALA A 260 -7.22 -2.31 10.45
CA ALA A 260 -7.11 -3.11 9.23
C ALA A 260 -6.87 -4.62 9.45
N GLU A 261 -6.27 -5.00 10.58
CA GLU A 261 -6.03 -6.39 11.01
C GLU A 261 -6.30 -6.57 12.51
N PRO A 262 -7.58 -6.58 12.94
CA PRO A 262 -7.92 -6.79 14.35
C PRO A 262 -7.60 -8.22 14.80
N GLU A 263 -7.49 -9.17 13.87
CA GLU A 263 -7.20 -10.59 14.14
C GLU A 263 -5.71 -10.91 14.33
N MET A 264 -4.81 -9.93 14.21
CA MET A 264 -3.36 -10.16 14.14
C MET A 264 -2.81 -10.99 15.31
N GLU A 265 -3.26 -10.73 16.52
CA GLU A 265 -2.77 -11.42 17.73
C GLU A 265 -3.23 -12.88 17.78
N GLU A 266 -4.52 -13.13 17.56
CA GLU A 266 -5.06 -14.48 17.47
C GLU A 266 -4.42 -15.25 16.31
N ARG A 267 -4.29 -14.61 15.14
CA ARG A 267 -3.65 -15.17 13.95
C ARG A 267 -2.21 -15.59 14.22
N LYS A 268 -1.40 -14.76 14.89
CA LYS A 268 -0.01 -15.10 15.23
C LYS A 268 0.06 -16.22 16.27
N LEU A 269 -0.77 -16.16 17.30
CA LEU A 269 -0.82 -17.19 18.34
C LEU A 269 -1.20 -18.56 17.75
N MET A 270 -2.24 -18.60 16.92
CA MET A 270 -2.69 -19.79 16.21
C MET A 270 -1.63 -20.27 15.22
N GLY A 271 -1.01 -19.36 14.47
CA GLY A 271 0.09 -19.68 13.55
C GLY A 271 1.25 -20.38 14.26
N PHE A 272 1.69 -19.85 15.40
CA PHE A 272 2.77 -20.47 16.18
C PHE A 272 2.38 -21.87 16.70
N LYS A 273 1.18 -22.01 17.27
CA LYS A 273 0.66 -23.30 17.75
C LYS A 273 0.62 -24.35 16.62
N TRP A 274 0.09 -23.98 15.46
CA TRP A 274 -0.02 -24.91 14.33
C TRP A 274 1.31 -25.25 13.68
N ILE A 275 2.23 -24.29 13.54
CA ILE A 275 3.59 -24.58 13.04
C ILE A 275 4.29 -25.59 13.96
N PHE A 276 4.16 -25.42 15.28
CA PHE A 276 4.73 -26.35 16.25
C PHE A 276 4.11 -27.76 16.12
N VAL A 277 2.78 -27.87 16.11
CA VAL A 277 2.07 -29.15 15.99
C VAL A 277 2.37 -29.85 14.66
N LEU A 278 2.33 -29.11 13.55
CA LEU A 278 2.62 -29.65 12.22
C LEU A 278 4.07 -30.09 12.07
N SER A 279 5.02 -29.42 12.74
CA SER A 279 6.42 -29.84 12.76
C SER A 279 6.59 -31.19 13.45
N LEU A 280 5.91 -31.41 14.58
CA LEU A 280 5.91 -32.71 15.27
C LEU A 280 5.24 -33.81 14.43
N ALA A 281 4.09 -33.50 13.82
CA ALA A 281 3.39 -34.42 12.94
C ALA A 281 4.24 -34.78 11.70
N LEU A 282 4.97 -33.81 11.14
CA LEU A 282 5.88 -34.03 10.02
C LEU A 282 7.04 -34.95 10.40
N LEU A 283 7.65 -34.75 11.59
CA LEU A 283 8.70 -35.62 12.10
C LEU A 283 8.19 -37.06 12.28
N GLN A 284 7.00 -37.23 12.87
CA GLN A 284 6.37 -38.54 13.04
C GLN A 284 6.06 -39.19 11.68
N ALA A 285 5.48 -38.44 10.74
CA ALA A 285 5.15 -38.93 9.41
C ALA A 285 6.42 -39.35 8.63
N ALA A 286 7.49 -38.55 8.72
CA ALA A 286 8.78 -38.86 8.12
C ALA A 286 9.38 -40.14 8.72
N TYR A 287 9.37 -40.28 10.04
CA TYR A 287 9.80 -41.50 10.72
C TYR A 287 8.99 -42.71 10.28
N TYR A 288 7.66 -42.62 10.31
CA TYR A 288 6.76 -43.70 9.91
C TYR A 288 6.96 -44.11 8.44
N ARG A 289 7.11 -43.13 7.54
CA ARG A 289 7.43 -43.39 6.13
C ARG A 289 8.75 -44.14 5.99
N ARG A 290 9.81 -43.72 6.69
CA ARG A 290 11.12 -44.39 6.65
C ARG A 290 11.04 -45.82 7.21
N LEU A 291 10.29 -46.01 8.29
CA LEU A 291 10.04 -47.33 8.87
C LEU A 291 9.33 -48.25 7.88
N LYS A 292 8.25 -47.80 7.23
CA LYS A 292 7.50 -48.61 6.25
C LYS A 292 8.30 -48.91 4.98
N TRP A 293 9.08 -47.96 4.48
CA TRP A 293 9.92 -48.15 3.30
C TRP A 293 11.24 -48.87 3.59
N SER A 294 11.57 -49.15 4.84
CA SER A 294 12.84 -49.78 5.23
C SER A 294 13.03 -51.14 4.55
N VAL A 295 11.99 -51.97 4.46
CA VAL A 295 12.03 -53.31 3.82
C VAL A 295 12.36 -53.20 2.34
N LEU A 296 11.67 -52.32 1.60
CA LEU A 296 11.92 -52.13 0.17
C LEU A 296 13.27 -51.46 -0.10
N LYS A 297 13.71 -50.53 0.76
CA LYS A 297 14.97 -49.81 0.59
C LYS A 297 16.21 -50.60 1.04
N SER A 298 16.04 -51.65 1.85
CA SER A 298 17.13 -52.53 2.29
C SER A 298 17.20 -53.87 1.55
N ARG A 299 16.31 -54.10 0.57
CA ARG A 299 16.32 -55.35 -0.21
C ARG A 299 17.58 -55.46 -1.07
N LYS A 300 18.15 -56.66 -1.13
CA LYS A 300 19.19 -57.03 -2.10
C LYS A 300 18.53 -57.80 -3.25
N LEU A 301 18.78 -57.36 -4.48
CA LEU A 301 18.20 -57.97 -5.68
C LEU A 301 19.31 -58.69 -6.44
N VAL A 302 19.09 -59.96 -6.76
CA VAL A 302 19.89 -60.67 -7.77
C VAL A 302 19.14 -60.50 -9.08
N LEU A 303 19.76 -59.80 -10.03
CA LEU A 303 19.20 -59.64 -11.37
C LEU A 303 19.79 -60.73 -12.26
N ASP A 304 18.95 -61.61 -12.75
CA ASP A 304 19.32 -62.67 -13.70
C ASP A 304 19.47 -62.08 -15.11
N VAL A 305 20.45 -61.18 -15.23
CA VAL A 305 20.88 -60.60 -16.49
C VAL A 305 22.40 -60.58 -16.49
N VAL A 306 22.96 -61.18 -17.52
CA VAL A 306 24.38 -61.13 -17.85
C VAL A 306 24.55 -60.14 -19.01
N ASN A 307 25.60 -59.32 -18.93
CA ASN A 307 25.94 -58.30 -19.93
C ASN A 307 26.34 -58.93 -21.27
#